data_AF-A0A2V6MGN5-F1
#
_entry.id   AF-A0A2V6MGN5-F1
#
_cell.length_a   1.000
_cell.length_b   1.000
_cell.length_c   1.000
_cell.angle_alpha   90.00
_cell.angle_beta   90.00
_cell.angle_gamma   90.00
#
_symmetry.space_group_name_H-M   'P 1'
#
loop_
_entity.id
_entity.type
_entity.pdbx_description
1 polymer ?
#
loop_
_entity_poly.entity_id
_entity_poly.type
_entity_poly.pdbx_seq_one_letter_code
_entity_poly.pdbx_strand_id
1 'polypeptide(L)' 'MSLNIEILSRAATQARGLCMDAVQASQSGHLGLPLGCAEMGAVLYGYALKHNPG' A
#
# COMPACT_ATOMS: atom_id res chain seq x y z
N MET A 1 3.73 -21.61 -0.48
CA MET A 1 3.73 -20.49 -1.43
C MET A 1 4.77 -19.50 -0.97
N SER A 2 5.74 -19.12 -1.79
CA SER A 2 6.81 -18.20 -1.41
C SER A 2 6.34 -16.74 -1.53
N LEU A 3 6.84 -15.88 -0.64
CA LEU A 3 6.57 -14.45 -0.68
C LEU A 3 7.34 -13.82 -1.86
N ASN A 4 6.64 -13.21 -2.82
CA ASN A 4 7.30 -12.45 -3.89
C ASN A 4 7.61 -11.03 -3.39
N ILE A 5 8.78 -10.89 -2.76
CA ILE A 5 9.21 -9.63 -2.14
C ILE A 5 9.32 -8.48 -3.14
N GLU A 6 9.74 -8.75 -4.37
CA GLU A 6 9.88 -7.72 -5.40
C GLU A 6 8.54 -7.08 -5.76
N ILE A 7 7.52 -7.91 -6.04
CA ILE A 7 6.17 -7.43 -6.37
C ILE A 7 5.57 -6.68 -5.17
N LEU A 8 5.74 -7.20 -3.95
CA LEU A 8 5.21 -6.57 -2.74
C LEU A 8 5.88 -5.21 -2.46
N SER A 9 7.20 -5.09 -2.68
CA SER A 9 7.93 -3.83 -2.54
C SER A 9 7.47 -2.79 -3.56
N ARG A 10 7.22 -3.22 -4.81
CA ARG A 10 6.64 -2.36 -5.85
C ARG A 10 5.22 -1.90 -5.47
N ALA A 11 4.38 -2.80 -4.97
CA ALA A 11 3.03 -2.46 -4.50
C ALA A 11 3.06 -1.46 -3.35
N ALA A 12 3.94 -1.64 -2.35
CA ALA A 12 4.13 -0.69 -1.26
C ALA A 12 4.56 0.69 -1.79
N THR A 13 5.51 0.72 -2.73
CA THR A 13 5.97 1.97 -3.36
C THR A 13 4.84 2.69 -4.10
N GLN A 14 4.01 1.96 -4.85
CA GLN A 14 2.85 2.52 -5.53
C GLN A 14 1.81 3.06 -4.53
N ALA A 15 1.52 2.32 -3.46
CA ALA A 15 0.59 2.76 -2.41
C ALA A 15 1.05 4.08 -1.75
N ARG A 16 2.36 4.25 -1.54
CA ARG A 16 2.92 5.53 -1.05
C ARG A 16 2.68 6.67 -2.02
N GLY A 17 3.02 6.47 -3.30
CA GLY A 17 2.82 7.49 -4.33
C GLY A 17 1.36 7.92 -4.42
N LEU A 18 0.44 6.95 -4.52
CA LEU A 18 -1.00 7.21 -4.55
C LEU A 18 -1.50 7.98 -3.32
N CYS A 19 -0.99 7.66 -2.12
CA CYS A 19 -1.34 8.39 -0.92
C CYS A 19 -0.82 9.83 -0.95
N MET A 20 0.43 10.05 -1.35
CA MET A 20 1.00 11.40 -1.52
C MET A 20 0.19 12.22 -2.50
N ASP A 21 -0.14 11.65 -3.66
CA ASP A 21 -0.92 12.31 -4.71
C ASP A 21 -2.33 12.66 -4.22
N ALA A 22 -2.99 11.74 -3.50
CA ALA A 22 -4.34 11.97 -2.98
C ALA A 22 -4.38 13.08 -1.90
N VAL A 23 -3.41 13.09 -0.98
CA VAL A 23 -3.32 14.14 0.05
C VAL A 23 -2.96 15.48 -0.59
N GLN A 24 -2.06 15.48 -1.57
CA GLN A 24 -1.73 16.69 -2.33
C GLN A 24 -2.96 17.23 -3.06
N ALA A 25 -3.73 16.38 -3.74
CA ALA A 25 -4.92 16.79 -4.49
C ALA A 25 -6.03 17.34 -3.56
N SER A 26 -6.19 16.77 -2.37
CA SER A 26 -7.22 17.19 -1.41
C SER A 26 -6.78 18.30 -0.45
N GLN A 27 -5.51 18.70 -0.49
CA GLN A 27 -4.89 19.70 0.41
C GLN A 27 -5.08 19.39 1.91
N SER A 28 -5.37 18.12 2.25
CA SER A 28 -5.69 17.69 3.60
C SER A 28 -5.51 16.17 3.74
N GLY A 29 -4.99 15.72 4.88
CA GLY A 29 -4.84 14.29 5.18
C GLY A 29 -3.58 13.96 5.98
N HIS A 30 -3.47 12.69 6.39
CA HIS A 30 -2.36 12.20 7.21
C HIS A 30 -1.47 11.24 6.41
N LEU A 31 -0.25 11.69 6.06
CA LEU A 31 0.71 10.89 5.28
C LEU A 31 1.48 9.88 6.13
N GLY A 32 1.71 10.18 7.41
CA GLY A 32 2.64 9.39 8.24
C GLY A 32 2.29 7.90 8.31
N LEU A 33 1.04 7.59 8.65
CA LEU A 33 0.59 6.20 8.79
C LEU A 33 0.58 5.44 7.44
N PRO A 34 -0.04 5.96 6.35
CA PRO A 34 0.01 5.28 5.05
C PRO A 34 1.43 5.03 4.52
N LEU A 35 2.34 5.99 4.69
CA LEU A 35 3.73 5.83 4.24
C LEU A 35 4.51 4.80 5.06
N GLY A 36 4.31 4.79 6.37
CA GLY A 36 4.96 3.86 7.30
C GLY A 36 4.38 2.45 7.29
N CYS A 37 3.11 2.28 6.89
CA CYS A 37 2.44 0.98 6.85
C CYS A 37 2.36 0.34 5.46
N ALA A 38 2.96 0.94 4.43
CA ALA A 38 2.85 0.50 3.05
C ALA A 38 3.27 -0.97 2.84
N GLU A 39 4.37 -1.42 3.44
CA GLU A 39 4.84 -2.81 3.39
C GLU A 39 3.85 -3.78 4.03
N MET A 40 3.33 -3.44 5.22
CA MET A 40 2.34 -4.26 5.90
C MET A 40 1.05 -4.37 5.08
N GLY A 41 0.60 -3.25 4.51
CA GLY A 41 -0.56 -3.22 3.61
C GLY A 41 -0.35 -4.08 2.37
N ALA A 42 0.84 -4.01 1.74
CA ALA A 42 1.19 -4.83 0.59
C ALA A 42 1.16 -6.33 0.91
N VAL A 43 1.73 -6.76 2.03
CA VAL A 43 1.70 -8.18 2.44
C VAL A 43 0.28 -8.62 2.80
N LEU A 44 -0.47 -7.79 3.53
CA LEU A 44 -1.85 -8.10 3.89
C LEU A 44 -2.70 -8.31 2.64
N TYR A 45 -2.78 -7.33 1.75
CA TYR A 45 -3.65 -7.40 0.57
C TYR A 45 -3.10 -8.30 -0.55
N GLY A 46 -1.78 -8.35 -0.74
CA GLY A 46 -1.14 -9.10 -1.83
C GLY A 46 -0.84 -10.56 -1.50
N TYR A 47 -0.96 -10.99 -0.25
CA TYR A 47 -0.62 -12.36 0.16
C TYR A 47 -1.54 -12.96 1.24
N ALA A 48 -1.78 -12.26 2.34
CA ALA A 48 -2.41 -12.87 3.53
C ALA A 48 -3.95 -12.80 3.53
N LEU A 49 -4.54 -11.75 2.98
CA LEU A 49 -5.97 -11.46 3.06
C LEU A 49 -6.75 -12.25 2.00
N LYS A 50 -7.60 -13.17 2.45
CA LYS A 50 -8.56 -13.85 1.58
C LYS A 50 -9.83 -13.01 1.46
N HIS A 51 -10.03 -12.38 0.31
CA HIS A 51 -11.20 -11.55 0.03
C HIS A 51 -11.63 -11.70 -1.43
N ASN A 52 -12.90 -11.39 -1.72
CA ASN A 52 -13.41 -11.24 -3.08
C ASN A 52 -13.68 -9.75 -3.31
N PRO A 53 -12.86 -9.05 -4.12
CA PRO A 53 -13.01 -7.61 -4.35
C PRO A 53 -14.12 -7.25 -5.36
N GLY A 54 -14.77 -8.25 -5.96
CA GLY A 54 -15.85 -8.07 -6.93
C GLY A 54 -17.20 -7.70 -6.33
#